data_AF-A0A5M9NWS5-F1
#
_entry.id   AF-A0A5M9NWS5-F1
#
_cell.length_a   1.000
_cell.length_b   1.000
_cell.length_c   1.000
_cell.angle_alpha   90.00
_cell.angle_beta   90.00
_cell.angle_gamma   90.00
#
_symmetry.space_group_name_H-M   'P 1'
#
loop_
_entity.id
_entity.type
_entity.pdbx_description
1 polymer ?
#
loop_
_entity_poly.entity_id
_entity_poly.type
_entity_poly.pdbx_seq_one_letter_code
_entity_poly.pdbx_strand_id
1 'polypeptide(L)'
;MSSYQMENDIALVANVGHISISRLKNWCKTSPEKAMLFDTACTAIELQPETYKAVLQNAVSLSISNHHEIHSLLGIPYKVERLSGFAVPVNTLRRWMSDNPHTYIAAVIGMQQLIIRQHCDASVSKKLYQKIGLCYSEQCSLFVANADAVGKLIKGLKL
;
A
#
# COMPACT_ATOMS: atom_id res chain seq x y z
N MET A 1 21.18 -7.65 -12.94
CA MET A 1 19.78 -7.63 -12.47
C MET A 1 19.81 -7.41 -10.97
N SER A 2 19.28 -6.30 -10.46
CA SER A 2 19.21 -6.06 -9.02
C SER A 2 18.11 -6.93 -8.42
N SER A 3 18.47 -7.84 -7.51
CA SER A 3 17.49 -8.59 -6.71
C SER A 3 16.98 -7.72 -5.57
N TYR A 4 15.68 -7.71 -5.31
CA TYR A 4 15.12 -7.09 -4.12
C TYR A 4 15.38 -7.97 -2.89
N GLN A 5 15.90 -7.37 -1.82
CA GLN A 5 15.98 -7.99 -0.50
C GLN A 5 14.83 -7.43 0.33
N MET A 6 13.97 -8.32 0.84
CA MET A 6 12.84 -7.93 1.67
C MET A 6 13.33 -7.38 3.03
N GLU A 7 12.68 -6.32 3.47
CA GLU A 7 12.81 -5.73 4.80
C GLU A 7 12.11 -6.60 5.86
N ASN A 8 10.94 -7.16 5.52
CA ASN A 8 10.20 -8.05 6.42
C ASN A 8 10.51 -9.53 6.16
N ASP A 9 10.16 -10.39 7.13
CA ASP A 9 10.22 -11.84 6.96
C ASP A 9 9.35 -12.29 5.78
N ILE A 10 9.93 -13.03 4.83
CA ILE A 10 9.22 -13.48 3.62
C ILE A 10 7.99 -14.35 3.92
N ALA A 11 7.99 -15.11 5.01
CA ALA A 11 6.85 -15.92 5.43
C ALA A 11 5.71 -15.02 5.94
N LEU A 12 6.05 -13.93 6.63
CA LEU A 12 5.08 -12.94 7.07
C LEU A 12 4.48 -12.20 5.87
N VAL A 13 5.30 -11.73 4.93
CA VAL A 13 4.83 -11.09 3.69
C VAL A 13 3.95 -12.04 2.87
N ALA A 14 4.32 -13.32 2.80
CA ALA A 14 3.54 -14.37 2.15
C ALA A 14 2.15 -14.52 2.76
N ASN A 15 2.08 -14.54 4.10
CA ASN A 15 0.83 -14.66 4.85
C ASN A 15 -0.06 -13.43 4.64
N VAL A 16 0.48 -12.22 4.86
CA VAL A 16 -0.28 -10.96 4.71
C VAL A 16 -0.77 -10.76 3.28
N GLY A 17 0.07 -11.04 2.28
CA GLY A 17 -0.28 -10.90 0.88
C GLY A 17 -1.11 -12.05 0.31
N HIS A 18 -1.32 -13.13 1.07
CA HIS A 18 -1.90 -14.40 0.60
C HIS A 18 -1.21 -14.91 -0.69
N ILE A 19 0.13 -14.85 -0.71
CA ILE A 19 0.97 -15.25 -1.84
C ILE A 19 1.94 -16.32 -1.37
N SER A 20 2.11 -17.38 -2.16
CA SER A 20 3.11 -18.41 -1.86
C SER A 20 4.53 -17.84 -1.77
N ILE A 21 5.33 -18.29 -0.80
CA ILE A 21 6.74 -17.91 -0.63
C ILE A 21 7.56 -18.10 -1.93
N SER A 22 7.32 -19.18 -2.68
CA SER A 22 8.00 -19.44 -3.96
C SER A 22 7.78 -18.33 -4.98
N ARG A 23 6.53 -17.86 -5.10
CA ARG A 23 6.14 -16.76 -5.98
C ARG A 23 6.76 -15.43 -5.55
N LEU A 24 6.81 -15.14 -4.25
CA LEU A 24 7.50 -13.95 -3.72
C LEU A 24 9.02 -14.01 -4.02
N LYS A 25 9.68 -15.15 -3.75
CA LYS A 25 11.10 -15.35 -4.09
C LYS A 25 11.37 -15.13 -5.59
N ASN A 26 10.45 -15.57 -6.44
CA ASN A 26 10.56 -15.34 -7.87
C ASN A 26 10.42 -13.84 -8.22
N TRP A 27 9.46 -13.13 -7.61
CA TRP A 27 9.30 -11.68 -7.82
C TRP A 27 10.51 -10.89 -7.32
N CYS A 28 11.15 -11.25 -6.21
CA CYS A 28 12.39 -10.59 -5.79
C CYS A 28 13.49 -10.58 -6.88
N LYS A 29 13.49 -11.58 -7.77
CA LYS A 29 14.45 -11.70 -8.87
C LYS A 29 13.95 -11.10 -10.18
N THR A 30 12.67 -11.31 -10.50
CA THR A 30 12.08 -11.04 -11.83
C THR A 30 11.20 -9.79 -11.87
N SER A 31 10.68 -9.36 -10.73
CA SER A 31 9.83 -8.17 -10.60
C SER A 31 10.06 -7.52 -9.22
N PRO A 32 11.27 -6.97 -8.95
CA PRO A 32 11.65 -6.39 -7.65
C PRO A 32 10.62 -5.42 -7.07
N GLU A 33 10.09 -4.53 -7.91
CA GLU A 33 9.10 -3.53 -7.51
C GLU A 33 7.78 -4.16 -7.04
N LYS A 34 7.39 -5.30 -7.60
CA LYS A 34 6.22 -6.06 -7.18
C LYS A 34 6.46 -6.74 -5.83
N ALA A 35 7.66 -7.23 -5.57
CA ALA A 35 8.02 -7.76 -4.25
C ALA A 35 8.02 -6.65 -3.19
N MET A 36 8.65 -5.51 -3.51
CA MET A 36 8.65 -4.31 -2.66
C MET A 36 7.23 -3.84 -2.32
N LEU A 37 6.30 -3.89 -3.27
CA LEU A 37 4.90 -3.54 -3.04
C LEU A 37 4.30 -4.33 -1.86
N PHE A 38 4.43 -5.65 -1.87
CA PHE A 38 3.87 -6.50 -0.80
C PHE A 38 4.66 -6.38 0.51
N ASP A 39 5.96 -6.15 0.41
CA ASP A 39 6.80 -5.95 1.58
C ASP A 39 6.42 -4.66 2.33
N THR A 40 6.24 -3.55 1.61
CA THR A 40 5.76 -2.29 2.20
C THR A 40 4.33 -2.38 2.74
N ALA A 41 3.46 -3.16 2.10
CA ALA A 41 2.12 -3.43 2.59
C ALA A 41 2.13 -4.17 3.93
N CYS A 42 3.07 -5.12 4.10
CA CYS A 42 3.21 -5.91 5.31
C CYS A 42 3.37 -5.01 6.55
N THR A 43 4.35 -4.10 6.52
CA THR A 43 4.60 -3.18 7.62
C THR A 43 3.40 -2.28 7.92
N ALA A 44 2.70 -1.81 6.89
CA ALA A 44 1.52 -0.95 7.07
C ALA A 44 0.35 -1.70 7.70
N ILE A 45 0.12 -2.95 7.30
CA ILE A 45 -0.94 -3.81 7.85
C ILE A 45 -0.64 -4.17 9.31
N GLU A 46 0.63 -4.42 9.65
CA GLU A 46 1.03 -4.67 11.05
C GLU A 46 0.85 -3.43 11.94
N LEU A 47 1.07 -2.23 11.41
CA LEU A 47 0.89 -0.97 12.15
C LEU A 47 -0.57 -0.53 12.25
N GLN A 48 -1.42 -0.92 11.29
CA GLN A 48 -2.84 -0.55 11.21
C GLN A 48 -3.76 -1.75 10.88
N PRO A 49 -3.77 -2.81 11.71
CA PRO A 49 -4.52 -4.04 11.41
C PRO A 49 -6.03 -3.83 11.36
N GLU A 50 -6.57 -2.91 12.16
CA GLU A 50 -8.00 -2.57 12.15
C GLU A 50 -8.42 -1.86 10.87
N THR A 51 -7.55 -1.04 10.28
CA THR A 51 -7.79 -0.42 8.96
C THR A 51 -7.85 -1.50 7.89
N TYR A 52 -6.93 -2.46 7.91
CA TYR A 52 -6.96 -3.60 6.98
C TYR A 52 -8.24 -4.43 7.12
N LYS A 53 -8.65 -4.77 8.36
CA LYS A 53 -9.91 -5.50 8.60
C LYS A 53 -11.13 -4.74 8.10
N ALA A 54 -11.21 -3.43 8.35
CA ALA A 54 -12.30 -2.60 7.87
C ALA A 54 -12.37 -2.56 6.35
N VAL A 55 -11.23 -2.38 5.66
CA VAL A 55 -11.17 -2.40 4.19
C VAL A 55 -11.59 -3.75 3.63
N LEU A 56 -11.15 -4.85 4.25
CA LEU A 56 -11.52 -6.20 3.85
C LEU A 56 -13.02 -6.48 4.04
N GLN A 57 -13.59 -6.10 5.18
CA GLN A 57 -15.03 -6.26 5.42
C GLN A 57 -15.87 -5.49 4.39
N ASN A 58 -15.46 -4.26 4.07
CA ASN A 58 -16.10 -3.46 3.02
C ASN A 58 -15.95 -4.10 1.63
N ALA A 59 -14.76 -4.59 1.29
CA ALA A 59 -14.54 -5.27 0.00
C ALA A 59 -15.45 -6.50 -0.19
N VAL A 60 -15.66 -7.26 0.89
CA VAL A 60 -16.54 -8.44 0.89
C VAL A 60 -18.02 -8.05 0.86
N SER A 61 -18.44 -7.02 1.59
CA SER A 61 -19.85 -6.59 1.66
C SER A 61 -20.34 -5.88 0.40
N LEU A 62 -19.46 -5.16 -0.30
CA LEU A 62 -19.81 -4.33 -1.46
C LEU A 62 -19.94 -5.10 -2.78
N SER A 63 -19.90 -6.43 -2.77
CA SER A 63 -19.92 -7.27 -3.99
C SER A 63 -18.92 -6.82 -5.06
N ILE A 64 -17.66 -6.61 -4.67
CA ILE A 64 -16.43 -6.63 -5.51
C ILE A 64 -16.53 -5.93 -6.90
N SER A 65 -17.34 -4.89 -7.04
CA SER A 65 -17.51 -4.18 -8.33
C SER A 65 -16.87 -2.79 -8.32
N ASN A 66 -16.73 -2.17 -7.14
CA ASN A 66 -16.38 -0.76 -7.04
C ASN A 66 -14.95 -0.55 -6.52
N HIS A 67 -13.97 -0.62 -7.43
CA HIS A 67 -12.56 -0.30 -7.15
C HIS A 67 -12.40 1.08 -6.48
N HIS A 68 -13.31 1.99 -6.80
CA HIS A 68 -13.27 3.38 -6.35
C HIS A 68 -13.52 3.54 -4.85
N GLU A 69 -14.39 2.72 -4.26
CA GLU A 69 -14.69 2.82 -2.83
C GLU A 69 -13.51 2.33 -2.00
N ILE A 70 -12.86 1.22 -2.41
CA ILE A 70 -11.65 0.73 -1.74
C ILE A 70 -10.50 1.73 -1.87
N HIS A 71 -10.33 2.33 -3.05
CA HIS A 71 -9.33 3.37 -3.25
C HIS A 71 -9.61 4.60 -2.38
N SER A 72 -10.88 5.03 -2.29
CA SER A 72 -11.29 6.14 -1.43
C SER A 72 -11.02 5.87 0.04
N LEU A 73 -11.32 4.65 0.54
CA LEU A 73 -11.02 4.25 1.92
C LEU A 73 -9.52 4.30 2.24
N LEU A 74 -8.69 4.04 1.23
CA LEU A 74 -7.24 4.09 1.34
C LEU A 74 -6.65 5.47 0.98
N GLY A 75 -7.49 6.48 0.73
CA GLY A 75 -7.04 7.82 0.36
C GLY A 75 -6.36 7.92 -1.01
N ILE A 76 -6.55 6.92 -1.87
CA ILE A 76 -6.00 6.86 -3.22
C ILE A 76 -6.98 7.57 -4.18
N PRO A 77 -6.52 8.54 -4.99
CA PRO A 77 -7.39 9.27 -5.90
C PRO A 77 -7.97 8.40 -7.01
N TYR A 78 -9.19 8.75 -7.45
CA TYR A 78 -9.99 8.05 -8.46
C TYR A 78 -9.29 7.84 -9.81
N LYS A 79 -8.36 8.74 -10.20
CA LYS A 79 -7.65 8.64 -11.48
C LYS A 79 -6.54 7.58 -11.41
N VAL A 80 -6.93 6.33 -11.65
CA VAL A 80 -6.08 5.14 -11.81
C VAL A 80 -4.97 5.33 -12.86
N GLU A 81 -5.08 6.32 -13.75
CA GLU A 81 -4.00 6.73 -14.66
C GLU A 81 -2.74 7.24 -13.94
N ARG A 82 -2.81 7.54 -12.63
CA ARG A 82 -1.63 7.77 -11.78
C ARG A 82 -1.10 6.49 -11.10
N LEU A 83 -1.85 5.40 -11.17
CA LEU A 83 -1.40 4.06 -10.77
C LEU A 83 -0.62 3.36 -11.89
N SER A 84 -0.53 3.94 -13.09
CA SER A 84 0.24 3.41 -14.23
C SER A 84 1.77 3.36 -14.00
N GLY A 85 2.24 3.81 -12.84
CA GLY A 85 3.62 3.68 -12.38
C GLY A 85 3.87 2.59 -11.33
N PHE A 86 2.84 1.83 -10.91
CA PHE A 86 3.03 0.71 -9.98
C PHE A 86 3.26 -0.59 -10.73
N ALA A 87 4.14 -1.43 -10.19
CA ALA A 87 4.63 -2.68 -10.77
C ALA A 87 3.60 -3.77 -11.08
N VAL A 88 2.31 -3.50 -10.88
CA VAL A 88 1.21 -4.45 -11.07
C VAL A 88 0.25 -3.94 -12.14
N PRO A 89 0.11 -4.65 -13.28
CA PRO A 89 -0.84 -4.30 -14.32
C PRO A 89 -2.29 -4.27 -13.80
N VAL A 90 -3.10 -3.31 -14.28
CA VAL A 90 -4.52 -3.16 -13.89
C VAL A 90 -5.32 -4.45 -14.05
N ASN A 91 -5.09 -5.21 -15.12
CA ASN A 91 -5.76 -6.50 -15.35
C ASN A 91 -5.38 -7.58 -14.32
N THR A 92 -4.21 -7.46 -13.68
CA THR A 92 -3.81 -8.34 -12.58
C THR A 92 -4.53 -7.94 -11.30
N LEU A 93 -4.65 -6.64 -11.02
CA LEU A 93 -5.40 -6.13 -9.86
C LEU A 93 -6.87 -6.54 -9.93
N ARG A 94 -7.52 -6.36 -11.08
CA ARG A 94 -8.91 -6.78 -11.29
C ARG A 94 -9.11 -8.28 -11.03
N ARG A 95 -8.19 -9.12 -11.54
CA ARG A 95 -8.22 -10.57 -11.29
C ARG A 95 -8.07 -10.90 -9.81
N TRP A 96 -7.10 -10.30 -9.13
CA TRP A 96 -6.95 -10.51 -7.69
C TRP A 96 -8.17 -10.05 -6.91
N MET A 97 -8.80 -8.96 -7.31
CA MET A 97 -10.00 -8.47 -6.64
C MET A 97 -11.10 -9.54 -6.61
N SER A 98 -11.31 -10.25 -7.72
CA SER A 98 -12.30 -11.32 -7.83
C SER A 98 -11.84 -12.64 -7.21
N ASP A 99 -10.60 -13.05 -7.48
CA ASP A 99 -10.11 -14.40 -7.13
C ASP A 99 -9.54 -14.48 -5.70
N ASN A 100 -8.93 -13.39 -5.22
CA ASN A 100 -8.28 -13.31 -3.90
C ASN A 100 -8.25 -11.86 -3.37
N PRO A 101 -9.36 -11.40 -2.75
CA PRO A 101 -9.51 -10.03 -2.25
C PRO A 101 -8.39 -9.60 -1.30
N HIS A 102 -7.82 -10.53 -0.53
CA HIS A 102 -6.69 -10.23 0.37
C HIS A 102 -5.46 -9.79 -0.40
N THR A 103 -5.08 -10.52 -1.46
CA THR A 103 -3.94 -10.14 -2.32
C THR A 103 -4.18 -8.79 -2.99
N TYR A 104 -5.42 -8.52 -3.42
CA TYR A 104 -5.78 -7.22 -3.99
C TYR A 104 -5.61 -6.09 -2.97
N ILE A 105 -6.22 -6.21 -1.78
CA ILE A 105 -6.15 -5.18 -0.74
C ILE A 105 -4.70 -4.96 -0.31
N ALA A 106 -3.92 -6.02 -0.10
CA ALA A 106 -2.50 -5.90 0.22
C ALA A 106 -1.73 -5.15 -0.88
N ALA A 107 -2.02 -5.43 -2.15
CA ALA A 107 -1.42 -4.70 -3.26
C ALA A 107 -1.79 -3.20 -3.25
N VAL A 108 -3.06 -2.86 -3.00
CA VAL A 108 -3.52 -1.47 -2.96
C VAL A 108 -2.97 -0.71 -1.74
N ILE A 109 -2.86 -1.36 -0.57
CA ILE A 109 -2.16 -0.81 0.59
C ILE A 109 -0.68 -0.58 0.27
N GLY A 110 -0.03 -1.52 -0.42
CA GLY A 110 1.34 -1.32 -0.91
C GLY A 110 1.45 -0.09 -1.81
N MET A 111 0.48 0.15 -2.70
CA MET A 111 0.48 1.35 -3.55
C MET A 111 0.35 2.63 -2.72
N GLN A 112 -0.55 2.65 -1.73
CA GLN A 112 -0.69 3.76 -0.79
C GLN A 112 0.65 4.07 -0.11
N GLN A 113 1.36 3.04 0.37
CA GLN A 113 2.66 3.22 1.02
C GLN A 113 3.73 3.74 0.07
N LEU A 114 3.74 3.27 -1.18
CA LEU A 114 4.67 3.78 -2.18
C LEU A 114 4.39 5.24 -2.56
N ILE A 115 3.12 5.66 -2.62
CA ILE A 115 2.75 7.08 -2.79
C ILE A 115 3.31 7.91 -1.64
N ILE A 116 3.10 7.47 -0.39
CA ILE A 116 3.63 8.17 0.79
C ILE A 116 5.17 8.25 0.72
N ARG A 117 5.84 7.14 0.36
CA ARG A 117 7.30 7.06 0.23
C ARG A 117 7.90 7.97 -0.85
N GLN A 118 7.11 8.41 -1.83
CA GLN A 118 7.55 9.42 -2.81
C GLN A 118 7.72 10.81 -2.18
N HIS A 119 7.09 11.06 -1.03
CA HIS A 119 7.02 12.39 -0.42
C HIS A 119 7.66 12.47 0.98
N CYS A 120 7.73 11.37 1.72
CA CYS A 120 8.49 11.28 2.97
C CYS A 120 9.03 9.87 3.21
N ASP A 121 10.08 9.76 4.03
CA ASP A 121 10.60 8.45 4.42
C ASP A 121 9.68 7.72 5.43
N ALA A 122 9.92 6.42 5.61
CA ALA A 122 9.12 5.57 6.48
C ALA A 122 9.16 6.01 7.96
N SER A 123 10.25 6.64 8.42
CA SER A 123 10.39 7.13 9.79
C SER A 123 9.49 8.34 10.04
N VAL A 124 9.48 9.30 9.11
CA VAL A 124 8.60 10.47 9.16
C VAL A 124 7.13 10.04 9.09
N SER A 125 6.79 9.14 8.15
CA SER A 125 5.43 8.61 8.04
C SER A 125 4.96 7.89 9.32
N LYS A 126 5.85 7.11 9.95
CA LYS A 126 5.57 6.48 11.23
C LYS A 126 5.38 7.50 12.35
N LYS A 127 6.15 8.58 12.40
CA LYS A 127 5.97 9.67 13.38
C LYS A 127 4.66 10.43 13.16
N LEU A 128 4.26 10.68 11.91
CA LEU A 128 2.96 11.28 11.60
C LEU A 128 1.82 10.43 12.16
N TYR A 129 1.91 9.11 12.03
CA TYR A 129 0.93 8.22 12.65
C TYR A 129 1.01 8.22 14.19
N GLN A 130 2.19 7.97 14.76
CA GLN A 130 2.33 7.73 16.20
C GLN A 130 2.23 9.00 17.07
N LYS A 131 2.66 10.16 16.54
CA LYS A 131 2.66 11.43 17.30
C LYS A 131 1.49 12.34 16.95
N ILE A 132 1.09 12.37 15.68
CA ILE A 132 0.03 13.28 15.21
C ILE A 132 -1.31 12.55 15.08
N GLY A 133 -1.31 11.20 15.04
CA GLY A 133 -2.52 10.41 14.85
C GLY A 133 -2.96 10.29 13.40
N LEU A 134 -2.13 10.74 12.46
CA LEU A 134 -2.46 10.81 11.03
C LEU A 134 -2.32 9.42 10.40
N CYS A 135 -3.43 8.76 10.09
CA CYS A 135 -3.41 7.41 9.53
C CYS A 135 -2.90 7.40 8.08
N TYR A 136 -2.57 6.22 7.53
CA TYR A 136 -1.96 6.16 6.21
C TYR A 136 -2.89 6.62 5.08
N SER A 137 -4.20 6.44 5.22
CA SER A 137 -5.16 6.96 4.23
C SER A 137 -5.22 8.49 4.24
N GLU A 138 -5.17 9.11 5.41
CA GLU A 138 -5.09 10.57 5.55
C GLU A 138 -3.75 11.10 5.02
N GLN A 139 -2.63 10.46 5.35
CA GLN A 139 -1.32 10.83 4.84
C GLN A 139 -1.30 10.78 3.30
N CYS A 140 -1.77 9.67 2.73
CA CYS A 140 -1.86 9.49 1.28
C CYS A 140 -2.73 10.60 0.64
N SER A 141 -3.91 10.85 1.21
CA SER A 141 -4.83 11.89 0.72
C SER A 141 -4.21 13.28 0.73
N LEU A 142 -3.50 13.63 1.81
CA LEU A 142 -2.82 14.92 1.95
C LEU A 142 -1.69 15.08 0.93
N PHE A 143 -0.85 14.07 0.78
CA PHE A 143 0.27 14.11 -0.17
C PHE A 143 -0.23 14.21 -1.62
N VAL A 144 -1.27 13.46 -1.95
CA VAL A 144 -1.92 13.53 -3.28
C VAL A 144 -2.52 14.91 -3.53
N ALA A 145 -3.10 15.54 -2.50
CA ALA A 145 -3.73 16.86 -2.63
C ALA A 145 -2.69 17.98 -2.80
N ASN A 146 -1.65 18.02 -1.96
CA ASN A 146 -0.61 19.05 -2.01
C ASN A 146 0.67 18.62 -1.28
N ALA A 147 1.49 17.80 -1.93
CA ALA A 147 2.76 17.31 -1.36
C ALA A 147 3.70 18.43 -0.89
N ASP A 148 3.77 19.56 -1.60
CA ASP A 148 4.65 20.68 -1.23
C ASP A 148 4.22 21.35 0.08
N ALA A 149 2.92 21.58 0.25
CA ALA A 149 2.38 22.14 1.49
C ALA A 149 2.59 21.18 2.66
N VAL A 150 2.34 19.88 2.46
CA VAL A 150 2.57 18.85 3.48
C VAL A 150 4.06 18.78 3.85
N GLY A 151 4.96 18.84 2.88
CA GLY A 151 6.41 18.88 3.13
C GLY A 151 6.84 20.09 3.95
N LYS A 152 6.24 21.27 3.73
CA LYS A 152 6.47 22.46 4.58
C LYS A 152 5.97 22.26 6.01
N LEU A 153 4.80 21.64 6.18
CA LEU A 153 4.23 21.32 7.50
C LEU A 153 5.13 20.34 8.26
N ILE A 154 5.56 19.25 7.62
CA ILE A 154 6.46 18.25 8.21
C ILE A 154 7.76 18.91 8.71
N LYS A 155 8.37 19.77 7.89
CA LYS A 155 9.57 20.54 8.28
C LYS A 155 9.30 21.45 9.48
N GLY A 156 8.15 22.14 9.50
CA GLY A 156 7.74 22.99 10.61
C GLY A 156 7.50 22.24 11.92
N LEU A 157 6.97 21.01 11.83
CA LEU A 157 6.74 20.12 12.97
C LEU A 157 8.01 19.45 13.51
N LYS A 158 9.16 19.63 12.84
CA LYS A 158 10.47 19.01 13.20
C LYS A 158 10.37 17.49 13.34
N LEU A 159 9.60 16.87 12.44
CA LEU A 159 9.45 15.40 12.35
C LEU A 159 10.59 14.76 11.58
#